data_AF-A0A920HCH9-F1
#
_entry.id   AF-A0A920HCH9-F1
#
_cell.length_a   1.000
_cell.length_b   1.000
_cell.length_c   1.000
_cell.angle_alpha   90.00
_cell.angle_beta   90.00
_cell.angle_gamma   90.00
#
_symmetry.space_group_name_H-M   'P 1'
#
loop_
_entity.id
_entity.type
_entity.pdbx_description
1 polymer ?
#
loop_
_entity_poly.entity_id
_entity_poly.type
_entity_poly.pdbx_seq_one_letter_code
_entity_poly.pdbx_strand_id
1 'polypeptide(L)'
;MIYRNDITDVEHLVMLKRQIDLITTLVRMHGLDLMVDLLGESHKSRNHGELQQAMRIIAEHGRGVIVVLRESSLSSLSEILLARQRIGGKNWCA
;
A
#
# COMPACT_ATOMS: atom_id res chain seq x y z
N MET A 1 13.49 3.61 4.99
CA MET A 1 13.91 4.93 4.48
C MET A 1 12.68 5.65 3.97
N ILE A 2 12.61 6.97 4.09
CA ILE A 2 11.48 7.78 3.61
C ILE A 2 11.99 8.63 2.46
N TYR A 3 11.25 8.66 1.35
CA TYR A 3 11.56 9.45 0.16
C TYR A 3 10.40 10.36 -0.16
N ARG A 4 10.69 11.62 -0.45
CA ARG A 4 9.69 12.61 -0.84
C ARG A 4 9.72 12.78 -2.35
N ASN A 5 8.55 12.86 -2.95
CA ASN A 5 8.39 13.24 -4.33
C ASN A 5 8.36 14.77 -4.42
N ASP A 6 9.33 15.38 -5.10
CA ASP A 6 9.44 16.84 -5.24
C ASP A 6 8.30 17.48 -6.05
N ILE A 7 7.60 16.69 -6.87
CA ILE A 7 6.50 17.18 -7.72
C ILE A 7 5.18 17.18 -6.94
N THR A 8 4.90 16.13 -6.17
CA THR A 8 3.62 15.95 -5.46
C THR A 8 3.69 16.25 -3.96
N ASP A 9 4.89 16.52 -3.43
CA ASP A 9 5.21 16.66 -2.00
C ASP A 9 4.74 15.46 -1.15
N VAL A 10 4.62 14.28 -1.77
CA VAL A 10 4.19 13.06 -1.08
C VAL A 10 5.38 12.28 -0.57
N GLU A 11 5.27 11.82 0.67
CA GLU A 11 6.24 10.91 1.28
C GLU A 11 5.87 9.44 1.03
N HIS A 12 6.83 8.73 0.45
CA HIS A 12 6.80 7.30 0.18
C HIS A 12 7.77 6.56 1.11
N LEU A 13 7.40 5.33 1.48
CA LEU A 13 8.22 4.49 2.35
C LEU A 13 8.97 3.46 1.51
N VAL A 14 10.26 3.33 1.74
CA VAL A 14 11.10 2.29 1.12
C VAL A 14 11.68 1.39 2.20
N MET A 15 11.39 0.10 2.08
CA MET A 15 11.91 -0.96 2.93
C MET A 15 12.95 -1.76 2.16
N LEU A 16 14.07 -2.05 2.82
CA LEU A 16 15.26 -2.61 2.18
C LEU A 16 15.74 -3.80 2.98
N LYS A 17 15.80 -4.97 2.34
CA LYS A 17 16.38 -6.17 2.93
C LYS A 17 17.81 -6.29 2.43
N ARG A 18 18.77 -5.91 3.28
CA ARG A 18 20.23 -5.95 3.02
C ARG A 18 20.66 -4.96 1.94
N GLN A 19 21.95 -4.61 1.92
CA GLN A 19 22.50 -3.61 1.01
C GLN A 19 22.28 -3.98 -0.46
N ILE A 20 21.83 -3.00 -1.26
CA ILE A 20 21.70 -3.15 -2.70
C ILE A 20 23.10 -3.24 -3.29
N ASP A 21 23.32 -4.25 -4.11
CA ASP A 21 24.56 -4.46 -4.86
C ASP A 21 24.23 -4.44 -6.36
N LEU A 22 25.25 -4.39 -7.22
CA LEU A 22 25.10 -4.33 -8.70
C LEU A 22 24.50 -5.60 -9.33
N ILE A 23 24.11 -6.57 -8.50
CA ILE A 23 23.53 -7.86 -8.87
C ILE A 23 22.00 -7.72 -8.87
N THR A 24 21.30 -8.56 -9.65
CA THR A 24 19.84 -8.60 -9.75
C THR A 24 19.16 -8.49 -8.39
N THR A 25 18.49 -7.37 -8.15
CA THR A 25 17.77 -7.06 -6.92
C THR A 25 16.27 -7.10 -7.19
N LEU A 26 15.53 -7.88 -6.39
CA LEU A 26 14.08 -7.92 -6.49
C LEU A 26 13.48 -6.60 -6.00
N VAL A 27 12.63 -6.00 -6.83
CA VAL A 27 11.93 -4.76 -6.52
C VAL A 27 10.43 -5.01 -6.59
N ARG A 28 9.72 -4.68 -5.51
CA ARG A 28 8.25 -4.61 -5.49
C ARG A 28 7.80 -3.17 -5.33
N MET A 29 7.09 -2.67 -6.34
CA MET A 29 6.33 -1.42 -6.25
C MET A 29 4.93 -1.76 -5.74
N HIS A 30 4.52 -1.17 -4.60
CA HIS A 30 3.20 -1.38 -4.01
C HIS A 30 2.54 -0.04 -3.72
N GLY A 31 1.34 0.18 -4.25
CA GLY A 31 0.53 1.34 -3.87
C GLY A 31 -0.10 1.10 -2.51
N LEU A 32 0.11 2.01 -1.55
CA LEU A 32 -0.45 1.90 -0.21
C LEU A 32 -1.97 2.09 -0.25
N ASP A 33 -2.70 1.05 0.12
CA ASP A 33 -4.14 1.10 0.34
C ASP A 33 -4.41 0.83 1.83
N LEU A 34 -4.67 1.88 2.61
CA LEU A 34 -4.82 1.77 4.07
C LEU A 34 -5.92 0.77 4.47
N MET A 35 -6.97 0.61 3.67
CA MET A 35 -8.06 -0.32 3.98
C MET A 35 -7.67 -1.77 3.74
N VAL A 36 -6.99 -2.04 2.64
CA VAL A 36 -6.59 -3.41 2.28
C VAL A 36 -5.33 -3.84 3.05
N ASP A 37 -4.36 -2.94 3.21
CA ASP A 37 -3.05 -3.24 3.77
C ASP A 37 -2.99 -3.17 5.31
N LEU A 38 -3.74 -2.26 5.95
CA LEU A 38 -3.75 -2.14 7.42
C LEU A 38 -5.00 -2.76 8.07
N LEU A 39 -6.19 -2.53 7.53
CA LEU A 39 -7.43 -3.09 8.08
C LEU A 39 -7.74 -4.50 7.56
N GLY A 40 -6.95 -5.00 6.61
CA GLY A 40 -7.10 -6.35 6.07
C GLY A 40 -8.42 -6.59 5.35
N GLU A 41 -8.99 -5.53 4.79
CA GLU A 41 -10.30 -5.62 4.16
C GLU A 41 -10.23 -6.38 2.83
N SER A 42 -10.89 -7.53 2.77
CA SER A 42 -10.99 -8.37 1.59
C SER A 42 -11.92 -7.75 0.54
N HIS A 43 -11.42 -6.81 -0.27
CA HIS A 43 -12.15 -6.35 -1.45
C HIS A 43 -12.03 -7.41 -2.56
N LYS A 44 -13.16 -7.88 -3.10
CA LYS A 44 -13.28 -8.92 -4.17
C LYS A 44 -12.42 -8.73 -5.42
N SER A 45 -11.71 -7.62 -5.58
CA SER A 45 -10.90 -7.27 -6.75
C SER A 45 -9.39 -7.09 -6.47
N ARG A 46 -8.95 -7.06 -5.20
CA ARG A 46 -7.53 -7.00 -4.83
C ARG A 46 -7.26 -8.10 -3.81
N ASN A 47 -6.28 -8.96 -4.10
CA ASN A 47 -5.96 -10.06 -3.21
C ASN A 47 -5.36 -9.49 -1.92
N HIS A 48 -6.08 -9.67 -0.81
CA HIS A 48 -5.53 -9.40 0.51
C HIS A 48 -4.24 -10.23 0.69
N GLY A 49 -3.17 -9.60 1.15
CA GLY A 49 -1.91 -10.29 1.40
C GLY A 49 -0.82 -10.13 0.33
N GLU A 50 -1.04 -9.38 -0.76
CA GLU A 50 -0.02 -9.22 -1.81
C GLU A 50 1.29 -8.58 -1.31
N LEU A 51 1.18 -7.58 -0.43
CA LEU A 51 2.34 -6.95 0.19
C LEU A 51 3.08 -7.97 1.08
N GLN A 52 2.34 -8.73 1.89
CA GLN A 52 2.87 -9.77 2.78
C GLN A 52 3.55 -10.89 1.98
N GLN A 53 2.95 -11.32 0.87
CA GLN A 53 3.52 -12.32 -0.02
C GLN A 53 4.80 -11.80 -0.69
N ALA A 54 4.79 -10.56 -1.18
CA ALA A 54 5.99 -9.95 -1.77
C ALA A 54 7.11 -9.79 -0.72
N MET A 55 6.77 -9.40 0.52
CA MET A 55 7.69 -9.38 1.64
C MET A 55 8.31 -10.75 1.90
N ARG A 56 7.50 -11.82 1.88
CA ARG A 56 7.98 -13.19 2.07
C ARG A 56 8.91 -13.63 0.95
N ILE A 57 8.55 -13.38 -0.32
CA ILE A 57 9.40 -13.74 -1.47
C ILE A 57 10.76 -13.01 -1.38
N ILE A 58 10.75 -11.72 -1.06
CA ILE A 58 11.97 -10.92 -0.91
C ILE A 58 12.79 -11.39 0.30
N ALA A 59 12.14 -11.80 1.38
CA ALA A 59 12.80 -12.38 2.54
C ALA A 59 13.48 -13.72 2.21
N GLU A 60 12.80 -14.60 1.45
CA GLU A 60 13.34 -15.89 0.97
C GLU A 60 14.52 -15.69 0.01
N HIS A 61 14.45 -14.69 -0.88
CA HIS A 61 15.57 -14.29 -1.74
C HIS A 61 16.76 -13.69 -0.97
N GLY A 62 16.54 -13.28 0.29
CA GLY A 62 17.55 -12.72 1.18
C GLY A 62 18.00 -11.30 0.85
N ARG A 63 17.56 -10.74 -0.29
CA ARG A 63 17.86 -9.38 -0.76
C ARG A 63 16.68 -8.80 -1.56
N GLY A 64 16.41 -7.52 -1.38
CA GLY A 64 15.40 -6.83 -2.18
C GLY A 64 14.91 -5.52 -1.60
N VAL A 65 14.10 -4.83 -2.38
CA VAL A 65 13.55 -3.51 -2.07
C VAL A 65 12.04 -3.53 -2.25
N ILE A 66 11.33 -2.96 -1.30
CA ILE A 66 9.89 -2.74 -1.36
C ILE A 66 9.66 -1.25 -1.28
N VAL A 67 9.04 -0.70 -2.32
CA VAL A 67 8.66 0.69 -2.40
C VAL A 67 7.16 0.76 -2.19
N VAL A 68 6.77 1.40 -1.10
CA VAL A 68 5.38 1.65 -0.73
C VAL A 68 5.05 3.08 -1.17
N LEU A 69 4.36 3.17 -2.30
CA LEU A 69 3.89 4.41 -2.87
C LEU A 69 2.59 4.83 -2.18
N ARG A 70 2.68 5.83 -1.32
CA ARG A 70 1.51 6.58 -0.88
C ARG A 70 1.00 7.44 -2.04
N GLU A 71 -0.29 7.39 -2.37
CA GLU A 71 -0.89 8.34 -3.33
C GLU A 71 -1.22 9.65 -2.60
N SER A 72 -0.97 10.82 -3.23
CA SER A 72 -1.35 12.14 -2.71
C SER A 72 -2.86 12.33 -2.60
N SER A 73 -3.65 11.47 -3.26
CA SER A 73 -5.09 11.51 -3.16
C SER A 73 -5.45 11.15 -1.72
N LEU A 74 -5.57 12.21 -0.93
CA LEU A 74 -6.18 12.31 0.37
C LEU A 74 -7.64 11.87 0.29
N SER A 75 -7.93 10.64 -0.11
CA SER A 75 -9.05 9.97 0.54
C SER A 75 -8.58 9.68 1.97
N SER A 76 -8.50 10.75 2.77
CA SER A 76 -8.33 10.68 4.22
C SER A 76 -9.28 9.60 4.71
N LEU A 77 -8.93 8.85 5.76
CA LEU A 77 -9.84 7.81 6.30
C LEU A 77 -11.29 8.32 6.39
N SER A 78 -11.47 9.59 6.72
CA SER A 78 -12.72 10.35 6.64
C SER A 78 -13.42 10.29 5.27
N GLU A 79 -12.77 10.59 4.15
CA GLU A 79 -13.35 10.52 2.81
C GLU A 79 -13.70 9.08 2.39
N ILE A 80 -12.86 8.09 2.75
CA ILE A 80 -13.16 6.67 2.50
C ILE A 80 -14.43 6.26 3.28
N LEU A 81 -14.52 6.65 4.56
CA LEU A 81 -15.68 6.40 5.39
C LEU A 81 -16.94 7.11 4.87
N LEU A 82 -16.82 8.37 4.41
CA LEU A 82 -17.91 9.14 3.82
C LEU A 82 -18.40 8.53 2.50
N ALA A 83 -17.48 8.11 1.63
CA ALA A 83 -17.83 7.40 0.40
C ALA A 83 -18.61 6.12 0.70
N ARG A 84 -18.24 5.41 1.78
CA ARG A 84 -18.91 4.20 2.23
C ARG A 84 -20.29 4.43 2.83
N GLN A 85 -20.46 5.46 3.66
CA GLN A 85 -21.79 5.86 4.16
C GLN A 85 -22.76 6.19 3.03
N ARG A 86 -22.27 6.78 1.94
CA ARG A 86 -23.09 7.08 0.76
C ARG A 86 -23.58 5.83 0.02
N ILE A 87 -22.86 4.72 0.12
CA ILE A 87 -23.22 3.43 -0.49
C ILE A 87 -24.14 2.62 0.45
N GLY A 88 -24.01 2.78 1.77
CA GLY A 88 -24.84 2.11 2.79
C GLY A 88 -26.10 2.85 3.25
N GLY A 89 -26.27 4.12 2.86
CA GLY A 89 -27.30 5.02 3.42
C GLY A 89 -28.70 4.94 2.80
N LYS A 90 -28.98 4.02 1.87
CA LYS A 90 -30.34 3.73 1.42
C LYS A 90 -30.83 2.48 2.15
N ASN A 91 -31.42 2.61 3.33
CA ASN A 91 -32.40 1.67 3.94
C ASN A 91 -32.75 2.01 5.42
N TRP A 92 -32.81 3.28 5.82
CA TRP A 92 -33.19 3.67 7.19
C TRP A 92 -34.35 4.68 7.27
N CYS A 93 -35.32 4.55 6.35
CA CYS A 93 -36.66 5.11 6.48
C CYS A 93 -37.69 4.13 5.91
N ALA A 94 -38.22 3.25 6.76
CA ALA A 94 -39.54 2.64 6.68
C ALA A 94 -39.85 1.94 8.00
#